data_AF-A0A376BJZ4-F1
#
_entry.id   AF-A0A376BJZ4-F1
#
_cell.length_a   1.000
_cell.length_b   1.000
_cell.length_c   1.000
_cell.angle_alpha   90.00
_cell.angle_beta   90.00
_cell.angle_gamma   90.00
#
_symmetry.space_group_name_H-M   'P 1'
#
loop_
_entity.id
_entity.type
_entity.pdbx_description
1 polymer ?
#
loop_
_entity_poly.entity_id
_entity_poly.type
_entity_poly.pdbx_seq_one_letter_code
_entity_poly.pdbx_strand_id
1 'polypeptide(L)'
;MGIRDIRAINGNGLIFFGESDFQDDETYVSTCFISIFGFPILPVFSARILGVTGDFHNVKYQYDKVPMNWAQILRIYGYMLLYPITIFMMISAHVGTKSSNMLVVRFLGWVAVIGLPILLFLLPHLLRMRAAKAAGLDKKLTVSTSMKWIVGVSLTILSILIMLY
;
A
#
# COMPACT_ATOMS: atom_id res chain seq x y z
N MET A 1 16.91 18.16 19.00
CA MET A 1 16.01 17.11 18.48
C MET A 1 16.78 15.80 18.54
N GLY A 2 16.24 14.76 19.16
CA GLY A 2 16.94 13.50 19.35
C GLY A 2 16.53 12.51 18.27
N ILE A 3 17.50 11.95 17.55
CA ILE A 3 17.30 10.81 16.65
C ILE A 3 16.65 9.69 17.46
N ARG A 4 15.48 9.24 17.02
CA ARG A 4 14.75 8.14 17.67
C ARG A 4 14.74 6.94 16.74
N ASP A 5 14.88 5.77 17.34
CA ASP A 5 14.93 4.50 16.63
C ASP A 5 13.62 3.74 16.84
N ILE A 6 13.05 3.19 15.76
CA ILE A 6 11.92 2.27 15.82
C ILE A 6 12.31 0.99 15.09
N ARG A 7 12.03 -0.16 15.73
CA ARG A 7 12.21 -1.50 15.17
C ARG A 7 10.85 -2.13 14.88
N ALA A 8 10.70 -2.68 13.69
CA ALA A 8 9.57 -3.53 13.30
C ALA A 8 10.05 -4.98 13.14
N ILE A 9 9.27 -5.94 13.62
CA ILE A 9 9.57 -7.37 13.48
C ILE A 9 8.41 -8.01 12.69
N ASN A 10 8.70 -8.56 11.51
CA ASN A 10 7.75 -9.28 10.66
C ASN A 10 6.44 -8.52 10.35
N GLY A 11 6.48 -7.19 10.23
CA GLY A 11 5.28 -6.41 9.93
C GLY A 11 4.37 -6.13 11.15
N ASN A 12 4.80 -6.49 12.36
CA ASN A 12 4.11 -6.19 13.61
C ASN A 12 4.81 -5.09 14.41
N GLY A 13 4.02 -4.30 15.13
CA GLY A 13 4.51 -3.21 15.98
C GLY A 13 4.42 -1.85 15.30
N LEU A 14 5.36 -0.96 15.58
CA LEU A 14 5.38 0.39 15.02
C LEU A 14 6.06 0.39 13.65
N ILE A 15 5.30 0.75 12.61
CA ILE A 15 5.76 0.70 11.22
C ILE A 15 5.38 1.99 10.51
N PHE A 16 6.28 2.48 9.67
CA PHE A 16 6.03 3.64 8.82
C PHE A 16 5.30 3.25 7.54
N PHE A 17 4.21 3.96 7.24
CA PHE A 17 3.40 3.79 6.05
C PHE A 17 3.25 5.10 5.28
N GLY A 18 3.32 4.96 3.95
CA GLY A 18 3.22 6.05 3.00
C GLY A 18 4.51 6.87 2.94
N GLU A 19 4.75 7.46 1.78
CA GLU A 19 5.84 8.41 1.56
C GLU A 19 5.26 9.61 0.81
N SER A 20 5.41 10.79 1.40
CA SER A 20 4.94 12.05 0.81
C SER A 20 5.93 13.17 1.11
N ASP A 21 5.78 14.32 0.44
CA ASP A 21 6.60 15.51 0.70
C ASP A 21 8.11 15.24 0.65
N PHE A 22 8.54 14.68 -0.50
CA PHE A 22 9.95 14.44 -0.80
C PHE A 22 10.69 15.76 -0.91
N GLN A 23 11.88 15.81 -0.32
CA GLN A 23 12.83 16.93 -0.44
C GLN A 23 14.07 16.49 -1.23
N ASP A 24 14.84 17.48 -1.67
CA ASP A 24 16.04 17.31 -2.50
C ASP A 24 17.15 16.50 -1.79
N ASP A 25 17.07 16.36 -0.46
CA ASP A 25 17.96 15.57 0.38
C ASP A 25 17.50 14.10 0.55
N GLU A 26 16.57 13.65 -0.29
CA GLU A 26 15.94 12.33 -0.26
C GLU A 26 15.05 12.06 0.97
N THR A 27 14.86 13.04 1.85
CA THR A 27 13.98 12.89 3.00
C THR A 27 12.51 12.93 2.58
N TYR A 28 11.66 12.28 3.37
CA TYR A 28 10.22 12.23 3.09
C TYR A 28 9.41 12.12 4.36
N VAL A 29 8.16 12.57 4.31
CA VAL A 29 7.20 12.40 5.39
C VAL A 29 6.55 11.02 5.31
N SER A 30 6.55 10.33 6.45
CA SER A 30 5.87 9.05 6.65
C SER A 30 5.06 9.05 7.94
N THR A 31 4.00 8.25 8.00
CA THR A 31 3.18 8.13 9.19
C THR A 31 3.46 6.80 9.89
N CYS A 32 3.78 6.86 11.17
CA CYS A 32 3.95 5.68 12.01
C CYS A 32 2.58 5.14 12.43
N PHE A 33 2.36 3.85 12.22
CA PHE A 33 1.17 3.12 12.62
C PHE A 33 1.51 1.98 13.58
N ILE A 34 0.59 1.69 14.48
CA ILE A 34 0.49 0.35 15.08
C ILE A 34 0.02 -0.59 13.97
N SER A 35 0.86 -1.56 13.64
CA SER A 35 0.64 -2.53 12.58
C SER A 35 0.47 -3.92 13.16
N ILE A 36 -0.54 -4.64 12.65
CA ILE A 36 -0.80 -6.05 12.96
C ILE A 36 -0.87 -6.79 11.62
N PHE A 37 -0.06 -7.83 11.45
CA PHE A 37 0.10 -8.59 10.20
C PHE A 37 0.38 -7.70 8.97
N GLY A 38 1.08 -6.58 9.16
CA GLY A 38 1.40 -5.63 8.09
C GLY A 38 0.24 -4.69 7.70
N PHE A 39 -0.91 -4.75 8.38
CA PHE A 39 -2.00 -3.81 8.21
C PHE A 39 -1.86 -2.62 9.17
N PRO A 40 -1.86 -1.37 8.68
CA PRO A 40 -1.82 -0.19 9.54
C PRO A 40 -3.17 -0.01 10.25
N ILE A 41 -3.21 -0.27 11.56
CA ILE A 41 -4.43 -0.25 12.36
C ILE A 41 -4.71 1.15 12.89
N LEU A 42 -3.74 1.77 13.57
CA LEU A 42 -3.91 3.06 14.23
C LEU A 42 -2.71 3.98 13.96
N PRO A 43 -2.90 5.21 13.46
CA PRO A 43 -1.81 6.17 13.31
C PRO A 43 -1.39 6.68 14.69
N VAL A 44 -0.08 6.76 14.92
CA VAL A 44 0.48 7.23 16.19
C VAL A 44 1.03 8.63 16.05
N PHE A 45 1.85 8.87 15.02
CA PHE A 45 2.40 10.18 14.69
C PHE A 45 2.94 10.19 13.25
N SER A 46 3.16 11.38 12.70
CA SER A 46 3.90 11.55 11.44
C SER A 46 5.33 12.00 11.72
N ALA A 47 6.25 11.59 10.85
CA ALA A 47 7.66 11.96 10.96
C ALA A 47 8.28 12.15 9.58
N ARG A 48 9.29 13.02 9.51
CA ARG A 48 10.21 13.08 8.39
C ARG A 48 11.28 12.01 8.60
N ILE A 49 11.39 11.09 7.64
CA ILE A 49 12.38 10.03 7.63
C ILE A 49 13.67 10.61 7.03
N LEU A 50 14.74 10.53 7.81
CA LEU A 50 16.07 11.02 7.44
C LEU A 50 16.96 9.91 6.89
N GLY A 51 16.72 8.68 7.36
CA GLY A 51 17.50 7.53 6.96
C GLY A 51 16.83 6.23 7.40
N VAL A 52 17.05 5.18 6.62
CA VAL A 52 16.58 3.83 6.92
C VAL A 52 17.78 2.90 6.86
N THR A 53 17.98 2.13 7.91
CA THR A 53 19.07 1.15 8.00
C THR A 53 18.53 -0.21 8.43
N GLY A 54 19.18 -1.29 7.99
CA GLY A 54 18.78 -2.67 8.30
C GLY A 54 17.95 -3.34 7.21
N ASP A 55 17.53 -4.57 7.50
CA ASP A 55 16.86 -5.48 6.55
C ASP A 55 15.38 -5.67 6.89
N PHE A 56 14.66 -6.40 6.03
CA PHE A 56 13.21 -6.64 6.15
C PHE A 56 12.74 -7.07 7.56
N HIS A 57 13.50 -7.93 8.25
CA HIS A 57 13.15 -8.42 9.58
C HIS A 57 13.48 -7.43 10.71
N ASN A 58 14.29 -6.42 10.43
CA ASN A 58 14.88 -5.55 11.43
C ASN A 58 15.25 -4.21 10.80
N VAL A 59 14.23 -3.40 10.56
CA VAL A 59 14.39 -2.05 10.01
C VAL A 59 14.52 -1.04 11.15
N LYS A 60 15.49 -0.16 11.03
CA LYS A 60 15.77 0.96 11.92
C LYS A 60 15.56 2.27 11.16
N TYR A 61 14.63 3.08 11.65
CA TYR A 61 14.31 4.39 11.08
C TYR A 61 14.95 5.51 11.88
N GLN A 62 15.66 6.41 11.22
CA GLN A 62 16.04 7.71 11.77
C GLN A 62 15.00 8.73 11.34
N TYR A 63 14.37 9.41 12.29
CA TYR A 63 13.24 10.28 11.99
C TYR A 63 13.13 11.49 12.92
N ASP A 64 12.56 12.57 12.39
CA ASP A 64 12.13 13.76 13.14
C ASP A 64 10.61 13.87 13.13
N LYS A 65 10.00 14.02 14.31
CA LYS A 65 8.54 14.12 14.43
C LYS A 65 8.04 15.41 13.80
N VAL A 66 6.95 15.30 13.03
CA VAL A 66 6.26 16.43 12.42
C VAL A 66 4.77 16.40 12.81
N PRO A 67 4.02 17.51 12.62
CA PRO A 67 2.58 17.50 12.80
C PRO A 67 1.91 16.37 12.01
N MET A 68 0.80 15.86 12.53
CA MET A 68 0.11 14.73 11.92
C MET A 68 -0.35 15.04 10.49
N ASN A 69 0.09 14.24 9.51
CA ASN A 69 -0.34 14.38 8.12
C ASN A 69 -1.64 13.59 7.89
N TRP A 70 -2.78 14.20 8.22
CA TRP A 70 -4.09 13.57 8.06
C TRP A 70 -4.43 13.24 6.60
N ALA A 71 -3.97 14.05 5.64
CA ALA A 71 -4.18 13.76 4.22
C ALA A 71 -3.51 12.45 3.81
N GLN A 72 -2.30 12.17 4.31
CA GLN A 72 -1.62 10.90 4.09
C GLN A 72 -2.34 9.74 4.78
N ILE A 73 -2.79 9.91 6.03
CA ILE A 73 -3.54 8.88 6.77
C ILE A 73 -4.83 8.49 6.04
N LEU A 74 -5.61 9.47 5.61
CA LEU A 74 -6.86 9.24 4.89
C LEU A 74 -6.63 8.52 3.57
N ARG A 75 -5.56 8.85 2.84
CA ARG A 75 -5.18 8.12 1.62
C ARG A 75 -4.84 6.67 1.93
N ILE A 76 -4.05 6.40 2.99
CA ILE A 76 -3.68 5.03 3.40
C ILE A 76 -4.93 4.20 3.71
N TYR A 77 -5.84 4.73 4.53
CA TYR A 77 -7.09 4.03 4.83
C TYR A 77 -8.01 3.88 3.62
N GLY A 78 -8.11 4.92 2.77
CA GLY A 78 -8.86 4.84 1.52
C GLY A 78 -8.35 3.70 0.63
N TYR A 79 -7.04 3.58 0.47
CA TYR A 79 -6.42 2.47 -0.26
C TYR A 79 -6.69 1.11 0.39
N MET A 80 -6.64 1.03 1.72
CA MET A 80 -6.98 -0.21 2.43
C MET A 80 -8.42 -0.64 2.23
N LEU A 81 -9.37 0.30 2.20
CA LEU A 81 -10.79 0.02 2.00
C LEU A 81 -11.12 -0.32 0.54
N LEU A 82 -10.38 0.23 -0.42
CA LEU A 82 -10.56 -0.10 -1.83
C LEU A 82 -10.33 -1.59 -2.11
N TYR A 83 -9.46 -2.27 -1.37
CA TYR A 83 -9.26 -3.73 -1.50
C TYR A 83 -10.53 -4.56 -1.25
N PRO A 84 -11.10 -4.57 -0.04
CA PRO A 84 -12.29 -5.35 0.26
C PRO A 84 -13.50 -4.88 -0.56
N ILE A 85 -13.61 -3.59 -0.87
CA ILE A 85 -14.68 -3.08 -1.75
C ILE A 85 -14.55 -3.69 -3.15
N THR A 86 -13.35 -3.69 -3.73
CA THR A 86 -13.12 -4.27 -5.06
C THR A 86 -13.41 -5.76 -5.04
N ILE A 87 -12.92 -6.50 -4.04
CA ILE A 87 -13.22 -7.94 -3.88
C ILE A 87 -14.73 -8.19 -3.75
N PHE A 88 -15.44 -7.37 -2.99
CA PHE A 88 -16.89 -7.48 -2.85
C PHE A 88 -17.60 -7.25 -4.19
N MET A 89 -17.26 -6.16 -4.90
CA MET A 89 -17.82 -5.86 -6.22
C MET A 89 -17.53 -6.99 -7.22
N MET A 90 -16.35 -7.61 -7.14
CA MET A 90 -15.97 -8.76 -7.97
C MET A 90 -16.88 -9.96 -7.74
N ILE A 91 -17.09 -10.34 -6.48
CA ILE A 91 -17.97 -11.45 -6.11
C ILE A 91 -19.40 -11.15 -6.56
N SER A 92 -19.90 -9.94 -6.28
CA SER A 92 -21.26 -9.52 -6.69
C SER A 92 -21.43 -9.54 -8.21
N ALA A 93 -20.45 -9.05 -8.96
CA ALA A 93 -20.46 -9.06 -10.41
C ALA A 93 -20.47 -10.50 -10.95
N HIS A 94 -19.61 -11.38 -10.44
CA HIS A 94 -19.58 -12.78 -10.87
C HIS A 94 -20.91 -13.50 -10.63
N VAL A 95 -21.48 -13.35 -9.43
CA VAL A 95 -22.79 -13.92 -9.08
C VAL A 95 -23.88 -13.37 -10.01
N GLY A 96 -23.88 -12.08 -10.31
CA GLY A 96 -24.82 -11.47 -11.26
C GLY A 96 -24.63 -11.97 -12.71
N THR A 97 -23.39 -12.16 -13.15
CA THR A 97 -23.09 -12.60 -14.53
C THR A 97 -23.40 -14.06 -14.80
N LYS A 98 -23.47 -14.93 -13.77
CA LYS A 98 -23.91 -16.34 -13.92
C LYS A 98 -25.33 -16.46 -14.51
N SER A 99 -26.16 -15.41 -14.35
CA SER A 99 -27.51 -15.34 -14.92
C SER A 99 -27.55 -14.76 -16.36
N SER A 100 -26.49 -14.07 -16.80
CA SER A 100 -26.46 -13.37 -18.09
C SER A 100 -25.73 -14.16 -19.19
N ASN A 101 -26.39 -14.43 -20.32
CA ASN A 101 -25.81 -15.13 -21.48
C ASN A 101 -24.83 -14.28 -22.32
N MET A 102 -24.57 -13.03 -21.94
CA MET A 102 -23.82 -12.08 -22.77
C MET A 102 -22.32 -12.15 -22.46
N LEU A 103 -21.55 -12.68 -23.42
CA LEU A 103 -20.10 -12.87 -23.35
C LEU A 103 -19.34 -11.58 -22.98
N VAL A 104 -19.82 -10.43 -23.46
CA VAL A 104 -19.25 -9.10 -23.17
C VAL A 104 -19.34 -8.75 -21.68
N VAL A 105 -20.44 -9.08 -21.01
CA VAL A 105 -20.64 -8.79 -19.57
C VAL A 105 -19.72 -9.66 -18.72
N ARG A 106 -19.52 -10.91 -19.12
CA ARG A 106 -18.55 -11.81 -18.47
C ARG A 106 -17.12 -11.31 -18.65
N PHE A 107 -16.77 -10.86 -19.86
CA PHE A 107 -15.43 -10.33 -20.15
C PHE A 107 -15.13 -9.02 -19.40
N LEU A 108 -16.07 -8.07 -19.39
CA LEU A 108 -15.95 -6.84 -18.59
C LEU A 108 -15.90 -7.13 -17.09
N GLY A 109 -16.64 -8.14 -16.62
CA GLY A 109 -16.51 -8.68 -15.28
C GLY A 109 -15.09 -9.13 -14.98
N TRP A 110 -14.48 -9.96 -15.83
CA TRP A 110 -13.09 -10.42 -15.67
C TRP A 110 -12.05 -9.29 -15.71
N VAL A 111 -12.23 -8.30 -16.59
CA VAL A 111 -11.35 -7.11 -16.65
C VAL A 111 -11.47 -6.28 -15.38
N ALA A 112 -12.68 -6.10 -14.84
CA ALA A 112 -12.85 -5.44 -13.55
C ALA A 112 -12.26 -6.26 -12.40
N VAL A 113 -12.40 -7.59 -12.46
CA VAL A 113 -11.90 -8.55 -11.45
C VAL A 113 -10.38 -8.57 -11.37
N ILE A 114 -9.68 -8.57 -12.49
CA ILE A 114 -8.22 -8.68 -12.49
C ILE A 114 -7.57 -7.29 -12.60
N GLY A 115 -8.14 -6.42 -13.43
CA GLY A 115 -7.57 -5.12 -13.76
C GLY A 115 -7.62 -4.11 -12.61
N LEU A 116 -8.73 -4.02 -11.86
CA LEU A 116 -8.83 -3.06 -10.74
C LEU A 116 -7.85 -3.37 -9.60
N PRO A 117 -7.72 -4.63 -9.12
CA PRO A 117 -6.73 -4.95 -8.09
C PRO A 117 -5.30 -4.66 -8.54
N ILE A 118 -4.94 -5.05 -9.77
CA ILE A 118 -3.61 -4.76 -10.33
C ILE A 118 -3.35 -3.25 -10.39
N LEU A 119 -4.33 -2.47 -10.86
CA LEU A 119 -4.23 -1.01 -10.88
C LEU A 119 -4.07 -0.43 -9.48
N LEU A 120 -4.85 -0.91 -8.51
CA LEU A 120 -4.79 -0.48 -7.12
C LEU A 120 -3.46 -0.88 -6.43
N PHE A 121 -2.81 -1.97 -6.86
CA PHE A 121 -1.44 -2.32 -6.43
C PHE A 121 -0.38 -1.39 -7.00
N LEU A 122 -0.47 -1.09 -8.30
CA LEU A 122 0.52 -0.27 -9.00
C LEU A 122 0.40 1.22 -8.66
N LEU A 123 -0.82 1.70 -8.42
CA LEU A 123 -1.11 3.13 -8.29
C LEU A 123 -0.29 3.82 -7.17
N PRO A 124 -0.21 3.31 -5.94
CA PRO A 124 0.63 3.93 -4.90
C PRO A 124 2.10 4.03 -5.30
N HIS A 125 2.62 3.02 -6.02
CA HIS A 125 4.00 3.01 -6.50
C HIS A 125 4.21 4.03 -7.61
N LEU A 126 3.28 4.12 -8.57
CA LEU A 126 3.32 5.11 -9.65
C LEU A 126 3.24 6.54 -9.10
N LEU A 127 2.36 6.79 -8.13
CA LEU A 127 2.21 8.10 -7.48
C LEU A 127 3.45 8.48 -6.68
N ARG A 128 4.06 7.53 -5.96
CA ARG A 128 5.32 7.74 -5.24
C ARG A 128 6.46 8.13 -6.19
N MET A 129 6.59 7.44 -7.32
CA MET A 129 7.61 7.78 -8.31
C MET A 129 7.36 9.14 -8.96
N ARG A 130 6.11 9.47 -9.27
CA ARG A 130 5.76 10.81 -9.79
C ARG A 130 6.10 11.90 -8.77
N ALA A 131 5.81 11.67 -7.49
CA ALA A 131 6.15 12.61 -6.42
C ALA A 131 7.67 12.75 -6.24
N ALA A 132 8.42 11.64 -6.27
CA ALA A 132 9.88 11.67 -6.19
C ALA A 132 10.50 12.39 -7.39
N LYS A 133 10.03 12.10 -8.60
CA LYS A 133 10.48 12.77 -9.82
C LYS A 133 10.15 14.26 -9.83
N ALA A 134 9.00 14.66 -9.29
CA ALA A 134 8.63 16.07 -9.14
C ALA A 134 9.56 16.83 -8.17
N ALA A 135 10.14 16.12 -7.20
CA ALA A 135 11.17 16.62 -6.29
C ALA A 135 12.61 16.46 -6.84
N GLY A 136 12.78 16.18 -8.15
CA GLY A 136 14.11 16.05 -8.76
C GLY A 136 14.87 14.76 -8.43
N LEU A 137 14.25 13.80 -7.72
CA LEU A 137 14.87 12.54 -7.35
C LEU A 137 14.68 11.47 -8.45
N ASP A 138 15.77 10.85 -8.90
CA ASP A 138 15.71 9.69 -9.82
C ASP A 138 15.60 8.38 -9.05
N LYS A 139 14.43 8.16 -8.43
CA LYS A 139 14.14 6.93 -7.70
C LYS A 139 13.91 5.80 -8.70
N LYS A 140 14.90 4.92 -8.90
CA LYS A 140 14.71 3.67 -9.66
C LYS A 140 13.55 2.88 -9.05
N LEU A 141 12.82 2.18 -9.91
CA LEU A 141 11.75 1.24 -9.56
C LEU A 141 12.36 0.02 -8.85
N THR A 142 12.96 0.22 -7.68
CA THR A 142 13.23 -0.87 -6.76
C THR A 142 11.86 -1.26 -6.22
N VAL A 143 11.29 -2.31 -6.82
CA VAL A 143 10.11 -2.99 -6.29
C VAL A 143 10.43 -3.26 -4.83
N SER A 144 9.92 -2.44 -3.92
CA SER A 144 10.24 -2.63 -2.51
C SER A 144 9.76 -4.02 -2.17
N THR A 145 10.68 -4.87 -1.71
CA THR A 145 10.49 -6.28 -1.33
C THR A 145 9.63 -6.37 -0.07
N SER A 146 8.54 -5.61 -0.04
CA SER A 146 7.63 -5.48 1.08
C SER A 146 6.66 -6.65 1.01
N MET A 147 6.57 -7.42 2.10
CA MET A 147 5.56 -8.46 2.38
C MET A 147 4.12 -8.11 1.93
N LYS A 148 3.83 -6.80 1.81
CA LYS A 148 2.62 -6.23 1.21
C LYS A 148 2.29 -6.83 -0.17
N TRP A 149 3.30 -7.14 -0.99
CA TRP A 149 3.13 -7.83 -2.27
C TRP A 149 2.67 -9.27 -2.09
N ILE A 150 3.20 -10.00 -1.11
CA ILE A 150 2.84 -11.40 -0.88
C ILE A 150 1.39 -11.50 -0.41
N VAL A 151 0.97 -10.66 0.55
CA VAL A 151 -0.42 -10.64 1.04
C VAL A 151 -1.37 -10.24 -0.08
N GLY A 152 -1.00 -9.23 -0.86
CA GLY A 152 -1.81 -8.75 -1.95
C GLY A 152 -1.96 -9.71 -3.13
N VAL A 153 -0.85 -10.31 -3.56
CA VAL A 153 -0.84 -11.36 -4.59
C VAL A 153 -1.60 -12.59 -4.08
N SER A 154 -1.43 -12.98 -2.81
CA SER A 154 -2.19 -14.08 -2.21
C SER A 154 -3.70 -13.83 -2.21
N LEU A 155 -4.15 -12.61 -1.87
CA LEU A 155 -5.56 -12.23 -1.93
C LEU A 155 -6.10 -12.22 -3.37
N THR A 156 -5.28 -11.79 -4.33
CA THR A 156 -5.64 -11.82 -5.75
C THR A 156 -5.76 -13.25 -6.26
N ILE A 157 -4.80 -14.13 -5.92
CA ILE A 157 -4.84 -15.56 -6.25
C ILE A 157 -6.05 -16.22 -5.59
N LEU A 158 -6.33 -15.94 -4.31
CA LEU A 158 -7.50 -16.46 -3.62
C LEU A 158 -8.80 -16.01 -4.31
N SER A 159 -8.89 -14.75 -4.74
CA SER A 159 -10.05 -14.26 -5.48
C SER A 159 -10.21 -14.97 -6.83
N ILE A 160 -9.12 -15.27 -7.53
CA ILE A 160 -9.16 -16.05 -8.79
C ILE A 160 -9.63 -17.48 -8.51
N LEU A 161 -9.12 -18.13 -7.46
CA LEU A 161 -9.48 -19.50 -7.09
C LEU A 161 -10.96 -19.63 -6.70
N ILE A 162 -11.49 -18.68 -5.93
CA ILE A 162 -12.93 -18.62 -5.57
C ILE A 162 -13.81 -18.49 -6.83
N MET A 163 -13.30 -17.89 -7.91
CA MET A 163 -14.08 -17.62 -9.12
C MET A 163 -14.00 -18.76 -10.16
N LEU A 164 -13.00 -19.64 -10.03
CA LEU A 164 -12.84 -20.83 -10.86
C LEU A 164 -13.70 -22.01 -10.38
N TYR A 165 -14.15 -22.00 -9.12
CA TYR A 165 -15.07 -22.96 -8.51
C TYR A 165 -16.49 -22.39 -8.38
#